data_AF-A0A968GER7-F1
#
_entry.id   AF-A0A968GER7-F1
#
_cell.length_a   1.000
_cell.length_b   1.000
_cell.length_c   1.000
_cell.angle_alpha   90.00
_cell.angle_beta   90.00
_cell.angle_gamma   90.00
#
_symmetry.space_group_name_H-M   'P 1'
#
loop_
_entity.id
_entity.type
_entity.pdbx_description
1 polymer ?
#
loop_
_entity_poly.entity_id
_entity_poly.type
_entity_poly.pdbx_seq_one_letter_code
_entity_poly.pdbx_strand_id
1 'polypeptide(L)'
;MSLYRKYIESYAKVVKQQHQIVAQLLDKENYNSEILNTFSRHSQQYLKLIDEYASWIIIIRQQVVLPEDLVQLLNDTANIQNKTLLLIHDELYPKIQAYLESVRSLIHSSKVSFRIQPRYRYHKFTKFLDLNA
;
A
#
# COMPACT_ATOMS: atom_id res chain seq x y z
N MET A 1 -9.39 13.69 33.91
CA MET A 1 -8.54 13.12 32.83
C MET A 1 -7.53 14.17 32.41
N SER A 2 -6.24 13.98 32.71
CA SER A 2 -5.20 14.94 32.30
C SER A 2 -5.06 14.96 30.78
N LEU A 3 -4.69 16.13 30.23
CA LEU A 3 -4.64 16.36 28.79
C LEU A 3 -3.58 15.45 28.11
N TYR A 4 -2.44 15.22 28.76
CA TYR A 4 -1.39 14.30 28.30
C TYR A 4 -1.83 12.82 28.27
N ARG A 5 -2.70 12.39 29.20
CA ARG A 5 -3.22 11.02 29.21
C ARG A 5 -4.03 10.72 27.96
N LYS A 6 -4.92 11.64 27.57
CA LYS A 6 -5.69 11.54 26.32
C LYS A 6 -4.79 11.45 25.09
N TYR A 7 -3.69 12.20 25.08
CA TYR A 7 -2.71 12.13 23.99
C TYR A 7 -2.03 10.75 23.90
N ILE A 8 -1.55 10.23 25.03
CA ILE A 8 -0.90 8.91 25.08
C ILE A 8 -1.87 7.78 24.69
N GLU A 9 -3.12 7.84 25.15
CA GLU A 9 -4.18 6.89 24.75
C GLU A 9 -4.51 6.99 23.25
N SER A 10 -4.53 8.21 22.69
CA SER A 10 -4.77 8.42 21.27
C SER A 10 -3.63 7.86 20.41
N TYR A 11 -2.38 8.08 20.83
CA TYR A 11 -1.21 7.48 20.21
C TYR A 11 -1.31 5.95 20.18
N ALA A 12 -1.63 5.35 21.33
CA ALA A 12 -1.77 3.90 21.44
C ALA A 12 -2.85 3.35 20.51
N LYS A 13 -3.96 4.06 20.37
CA LYS A 13 -5.05 3.70 19.47
C LYS A 13 -4.59 3.75 18.01
N VAL A 14 -3.88 4.79 17.61
CA VAL A 14 -3.35 4.95 16.25
C VAL A 14 -2.38 3.82 15.89
N VAL A 15 -1.46 3.49 16.80
CA VAL A 15 -0.52 2.36 16.63
C VAL A 15 -1.27 1.03 16.45
N LYS A 16 -2.30 0.77 17.27
CA LYS A 16 -3.13 -0.44 17.13
C LYS A 16 -3.88 -0.50 15.80
N GLN A 17 -4.40 0.62 15.32
CA GLN A 17 -5.07 0.69 14.02
C GLN A 17 -4.11 0.41 12.87
N GLN A 18 -2.90 0.97 12.92
CA GLN A 18 -1.86 0.66 11.92
C GLN A 18 -1.54 -0.83 11.90
N HIS A 19 -1.35 -1.44 13.08
CA HIS A 19 -1.12 -2.88 13.19
C HIS A 19 -2.24 -3.71 12.56
N GLN A 20 -3.50 -3.37 12.85
CA GLN A 20 -4.66 -4.06 12.28
C GLN A 20 -4.72 -3.95 10.76
N ILE A 21 -4.39 -2.79 10.20
CA ILE A 21 -4.38 -2.57 8.75
C ILE A 21 -3.30 -3.42 8.08
N VAL A 22 -2.10 -3.50 8.68
CA VAL A 22 -1.01 -4.37 8.21
C VAL A 22 -1.43 -5.84 8.25
N ALA A 23 -2.01 -6.30 9.37
CA ALA A 23 -2.51 -7.67 9.50
C ALA A 23 -3.59 -8.00 8.46
N GLN A 24 -4.53 -7.08 8.23
CA GLN A 24 -5.57 -7.25 7.21
C GLN A 24 -4.99 -7.36 5.79
N LEU A 25 -3.89 -6.66 5.49
CA LEU A 25 -3.21 -6.78 4.21
C LEU A 25 -2.50 -8.12 4.06
N LEU A 26 -1.98 -8.69 5.14
CA LEU A 26 -1.35 -10.01 5.16
C LEU A 26 -2.33 -11.15 4.89
N ASP A 27 -3.55 -11.02 5.41
CA ASP A 27 -4.64 -12.01 5.25
C ASP A 27 -5.24 -12.02 3.84
N LYS A 28 -4.89 -11.06 2.97
CA LYS A 28 -5.38 -11.05 1.59
C LYS A 28 -4.61 -12.07 0.74
N GLU A 29 -5.35 -13.01 0.17
CA GLU A 29 -4.81 -14.04 -0.73
C GLU A 29 -4.32 -13.47 -2.07
N ASN A 30 -4.94 -12.39 -2.55
CA ASN A 30 -4.60 -11.77 -3.84
C ASN A 30 -4.42 -10.25 -3.70
N TYR A 31 -3.30 -9.75 -4.23
CA TYR A 31 -3.03 -8.33 -4.34
C TYR A 31 -3.51 -7.78 -5.68
N ASN A 32 -4.17 -6.62 -5.64
CA ASN A 32 -4.47 -5.79 -6.81
C ASN A 32 -3.94 -4.37 -6.56
N SER A 33 -3.69 -3.62 -7.63
CA SER A 33 -3.22 -2.22 -7.60
C SER A 33 -4.10 -1.31 -6.74
N GLU A 34 -5.42 -1.49 -6.76
CA GLU A 34 -6.35 -0.72 -5.93
C GLU A 34 -6.16 -0.98 -4.43
N ILE A 35 -5.95 -2.24 -4.04
CA ILE A 35 -5.71 -2.64 -2.65
C ILE A 35 -4.37 -2.08 -2.16
N LEU A 36 -3.33 -2.18 -2.99
CA LEU A 36 -2.01 -1.64 -2.64
C LEU A 36 -2.01 -0.11 -2.55
N ASN A 37 -2.73 0.57 -3.43
CA ASN A 37 -2.83 2.04 -3.42
C ASN A 37 -3.60 2.56 -2.20
N THR A 38 -4.72 1.91 -1.86
CA THR A 38 -5.50 2.26 -0.65
C THR A 38 -4.68 2.02 0.61
N PHE A 39 -4.00 0.89 0.72
CA PHE A 39 -3.10 0.60 1.83
C PHE A 39 -1.97 1.63 1.95
N SER A 40 -1.31 1.96 0.84
CA SER A 40 -0.24 2.97 0.81
C SER A 40 -0.72 4.31 1.34
N ARG A 41 -1.90 4.77 0.89
CA ARG A 41 -2.52 6.02 1.35
C ARG A 41 -2.81 6.00 2.84
N HIS A 42 -3.44 4.92 3.35
CA HIS A 42 -3.73 4.79 4.77
C HIS A 42 -2.45 4.75 5.59
N SER A 43 -1.46 3.94 5.18
CA SER A 43 -0.17 3.84 5.86
C SER A 43 0.53 5.20 5.97
N GLN A 44 0.52 6.01 4.92
CA GLN A 44 1.11 7.35 4.95
C GLN A 44 0.40 8.28 5.93
N GLN A 45 -0.93 8.22 6.03
CA GLN A 45 -1.69 9.01 6.99
C GLN A 45 -1.37 8.60 8.44
N TYR A 46 -1.31 7.30 8.71
CA TYR A 46 -1.00 6.79 10.05
C TYR A 46 0.44 7.06 10.47
N LEU A 47 1.41 6.95 9.56
CA LEU A 47 2.81 7.28 9.85
C LEU A 47 2.97 8.74 10.30
N LYS A 48 2.34 9.68 9.58
CA LYS A 48 2.38 11.10 9.97
C LYS A 48 1.84 11.33 11.38
N LEU A 49 0.70 10.72 11.71
CA LEU A 49 0.11 10.84 13.04
C LEU A 49 1.03 10.23 14.11
N ILE A 50 1.65 9.08 13.83
CA ILE A 50 2.59 8.44 14.75
C ILE A 50 3.80 9.35 15.01
N ASP A 51 4.36 9.96 13.97
CA ASP A 51 5.50 10.88 14.11
C ASP A 51 5.14 12.13 14.92
N GLU A 52 3.96 12.70 14.68
CA GLU A 52 3.43 13.83 15.45
C GLU A 52 3.26 13.46 16.93
N TYR A 53 2.58 12.35 17.21
CA TYR A 53 2.37 11.90 18.59
C TYR A 53 3.68 11.49 19.29
N ALA A 54 4.62 10.85 18.59
CA ALA A 54 5.92 10.51 19.12
C ALA A 54 6.68 11.77 19.56
N SER A 55 6.65 12.82 18.73
CA SER A 55 7.24 14.12 19.07
C SER A 55 6.63 14.72 20.33
N TRP A 56 5.30 14.68 20.47
CA TRP A 56 4.62 15.16 21.69
C TRP A 56 4.93 14.32 22.92
N ILE A 57 5.04 12.99 22.79
CA ILE A 57 5.38 12.09 23.90
C ILE A 57 6.77 12.38 24.46
N ILE A 58 7.74 12.71 23.60
CA ILE A 58 9.10 13.09 24.02
C ILE A 58 9.03 14.36 24.90
N ILE A 59 8.29 15.38 24.46
CA ILE A 59 8.12 16.63 25.21
C ILE A 59 7.44 16.36 26.56
N ILE A 60 6.38 15.55 26.58
CA ILE A 60 5.66 15.18 27.81
C ILE A 60 6.59 14.48 28.80
N ARG A 61 7.41 13.52 28.33
CA ARG A 61 8.37 12.79 29.18
C ARG A 61 9.45 13.69 29.79
N GLN A 62 9.84 14.76 29.09
CA GLN A 62 10.82 15.72 29.59
C GLN A 62 10.24 16.67 30.64
N GLN A 63 8.94 16.97 30.56
CA GLN A 63 8.29 17.97 31.41
C GLN A 63 7.53 17.36 32.60
N VAL A 64 7.15 16.09 32.54
CA VAL A 64 6.24 15.47 33.51
C VAL A 64 6.71 14.06 33.88
N VAL A 65 6.70 13.75 35.17
CA VAL A 65 6.85 12.37 35.65
C VAL A 65 5.56 11.61 35.35
N LEU A 66 5.64 10.66 34.42
CA LEU A 66 4.50 9.86 34.02
C LEU A 66 4.15 8.83 35.11
N PRO A 67 2.85 8.61 35.40
CA PRO A 67 2.41 7.50 36.23
C PRO A 67 2.72 6.15 35.56
N GLU A 68 2.93 5.13 36.39
CA GLU A 68 3.39 3.80 35.98
C GLU A 68 2.47 3.15 34.93
N ASP A 69 1.15 3.29 35.07
CA ASP A 69 0.16 2.82 34.09
C ASP A 69 0.41 3.36 32.67
N LEU A 70 0.79 4.64 32.55
CA LEU A 70 1.05 5.26 31.24
C LEU A 70 2.40 4.86 30.68
N VAL A 71 3.38 4.59 31.53
CA VAL A 71 4.67 4.02 31.12
C VAL A 71 4.46 2.61 30.58
N GLN A 72 3.68 1.79 31.27
CA GLN A 72 3.33 0.45 30.82
C GLN A 72 2.58 0.48 29.47
N LEU A 73 1.59 1.37 29.32
CA LEU A 73 0.89 1.56 28.06
C LEU A 73 1.84 1.97 26.93
N LEU A 74 2.80 2.87 27.17
CA LEU A 74 3.81 3.23 26.16
C LEU A 74 4.70 2.04 25.79
N ASN A 75 5.10 1.22 26.76
CA ASN A 75 5.88 0.01 26.49
C ASN A 75 5.08 -0.99 25.65
N ASP A 76 3.80 -1.19 25.96
CA ASP A 76 2.91 -2.04 25.17
C ASP A 76 2.75 -1.51 23.74
N THR A 77 2.65 -0.20 23.56
CA THR A 77 2.59 0.39 22.21
C THR A 77 3.88 0.21 21.43
N ALA A 78 5.04 0.33 22.07
CA ALA A 78 6.33 0.07 21.44
C ALA A 78 6.45 -1.41 21.03
N ASN A 79 5.98 -2.32 21.87
CA ASN A 79 5.92 -3.75 21.55
C ASN A 79 5.02 -4.03 20.33
N ILE A 80 3.87 -3.36 20.22
CA ILE A 80 2.99 -3.49 19.06
C ILE A 80 3.65 -2.93 17.80
N GLN A 81 4.34 -1.78 17.89
CA GLN A 81 5.08 -1.23 16.75
C GLN A 81 6.17 -2.20 16.27
N ASN A 82 6.96 -2.75 17.19
CA ASN A 82 7.99 -3.74 16.86
C ASN A 82 7.40 -4.99 16.19
N LYS A 83 6.29 -5.53 16.70
CA LYS A 83 5.57 -6.64 16.06
C LYS A 83 5.09 -6.27 14.65
N THR A 84 4.61 -5.05 14.47
CA THR A 84 4.14 -4.56 13.17
C THR A 84 5.29 -4.45 12.18
N LEU A 85 6.46 -3.98 12.61
CA LEU A 85 7.67 -3.93 11.78
C LEU A 85 8.13 -5.32 11.35
N LEU A 86 8.12 -6.30 12.27
CA LEU A 86 8.44 -7.69 11.94
C LEU A 86 7.46 -8.27 10.91
N LEU A 87 6.15 -8.08 11.09
CA LEU A 87 5.14 -8.53 10.13
C LEU A 87 5.35 -7.90 8.73
N ILE A 88 5.70 -6.63 8.67
CA ILE A 88 5.99 -5.95 7.40
C ILE A 88 7.21 -6.56 6.74
N HIS A 89 8.30 -6.72 7.48
CA HIS A 89 9.58 -7.16 6.95
C HIS A 89 9.58 -8.64 6.55
N ASP A 90 9.07 -9.51 7.43
CA ASP A 90 9.23 -10.95 7.30
C ASP A 90 8.14 -11.59 6.42
N GLU A 91 6.93 -11.03 6.39
CA GLU A 91 5.80 -11.63 5.68
C GLU A 91 5.30 -10.78 4.50
N LEU A 92 5.09 -9.49 4.73
CA LEU A 92 4.39 -8.62 3.76
C LEU A 92 5.30 -8.20 2.61
N TYR A 93 6.55 -7.84 2.92
CA TYR A 93 7.56 -7.45 1.95
C TYR A 93 7.84 -8.54 0.90
N PRO A 94 8.15 -9.81 1.26
CA PRO A 94 8.40 -10.86 0.26
C PRO A 94 7.16 -11.16 -0.59
N LYS A 95 5.95 -11.14 0.00
CA LYS A 95 4.69 -11.31 -0.76
C LYS A 95 4.51 -10.24 -1.83
N ILE A 96 4.78 -8.96 -1.50
CA ILE A 96 4.69 -7.86 -2.46
C ILE A 96 5.76 -7.99 -3.54
N GLN A 97 6.99 -8.39 -3.18
CA GLN A 97 8.05 -8.61 -4.16
C GLN A 97 7.69 -9.70 -5.17
N ALA A 98 7.18 -10.85 -4.70
CA ALA A 98 6.72 -11.92 -5.57
C ALA A 98 5.61 -11.47 -6.54
N TYR A 99 4.68 -10.64 -6.07
CA TYR A 99 3.65 -10.04 -6.93
C TYR A 99 4.25 -9.09 -7.99
N LEU A 100 5.21 -8.24 -7.62
CA LEU A 100 5.87 -7.35 -8.58
C LEU A 100 6.66 -8.13 -9.64
N GLU A 101 7.31 -9.23 -9.25
CA GLU A 101 8.01 -10.12 -10.16
C GLU A 101 7.06 -10.83 -11.12
N SER A 102 5.90 -11.31 -10.64
CA SER A 102 4.89 -11.93 -11.50
C SER A 102 4.34 -10.93 -12.52
N VAL A 103 4.00 -9.71 -12.10
CA VAL A 103 3.56 -8.63 -13.01
C VAL A 103 4.64 -8.29 -14.04
N ARG A 104 5.91 -8.19 -13.62
CA ARG A 104 7.03 -7.96 -14.55
C ARG A 104 7.13 -9.09 -15.56
N SER A 105 7.10 -10.36 -15.13
CA SER A 105 7.16 -11.50 -16.05
C SER A 105 6.01 -11.49 -17.06
N LEU A 106 4.79 -11.11 -16.63
CA LEU A 106 3.62 -10.98 -17.50
C LEU A 106 3.85 -9.93 -18.58
N ILE A 107 4.33 -8.74 -18.20
CA ILE A 107 4.67 -7.65 -19.13
C ILE A 107 5.75 -8.08 -20.12
N HIS A 108 6.80 -8.77 -19.67
CA HIS A 108 7.87 -9.24 -20.55
C HIS A 108 7.38 -10.35 -21.50
N SER A 109 6.44 -11.19 -21.06
CA SER A 109 5.84 -12.24 -21.89
C SER A 109 4.84 -11.69 -22.92
N SER A 110 4.20 -10.55 -22.65
CA SER A 110 3.33 -9.86 -23.59
C SER A 110 4.17 -9.16 -24.67
N LYS A 111 4.58 -9.92 -25.69
CA LYS A 111 5.15 -9.34 -26.93
C LYS A 111 4.18 -8.29 -27.49
N VAL A 112 4.71 -7.15 -27.93
CA VAL A 112 3.99 -6.17 -28.75
C VAL A 112 3.58 -6.85 -30.05
N SER A 113 2.37 -7.41 -30.09
CA SER A 113 1.78 -7.90 -31.33
C SER A 113 1.44 -6.68 -32.18
N PHE A 114 2.37 -6.24 -33.03
CA PHE A 114 2.03 -5.34 -34.13
C PHE A 114 1.02 -6.07 -35.01
N ARG A 115 -0.28 -5.76 -34.83
CA ARG A 115 -1.31 -6.12 -35.81
C ARG A 115 -1.00 -5.33 -37.08
N ILE A 116 -0.25 -5.91 -38.00
CA ILE A 116 -0.18 -5.41 -39.37
C ILE A 116 -1.59 -5.60 -39.93
N GLN A 117 -2.36 -4.51 -39.96
CA GLN A 117 -3.67 -4.54 -40.61
C GLN A 117 -3.45 -4.91 -42.09
N PRO A 118 -4.16 -5.90 -42.64
CA PRO A 118 -4.07 -6.20 -44.07
C PRO A 118 -4.55 -4.98 -44.85
N ARG A 119 -3.66 -4.36 -45.63
CA ARG A 119 -4.02 -3.31 -46.57
C ARG A 119 -4.79 -3.95 -47.73
N TYR A 120 -6.11 -3.89 -47.70
CA TYR A 120 -6.93 -4.21 -48.86
C TYR A 120 -6.73 -3.13 -49.93
N ARG A 121 -6.00 -3.46 -51.00
CA ARG A 121 -5.95 -2.64 -52.21
C ARG A 121 -7.22 -2.90 -53.00
N TYR A 122 -8.12 -1.92 -53.05
CA TYR A 122 -9.23 -1.91 -53.99
C TYR A 122 -8.68 -1.75 -55.42
N HIS A 123 -8.68 -2.82 -56.21
CA HIS A 123 -8.56 -2.70 -57.66
C HIS A 123 -9.89 -2.18 -58.21
N LYS A 124 -9.90 -0.93 -58.72
CA LYS A 124 -11.02 -0.39 -59.50
C LYS A 124 -11.18 -1.26 -60.74
N PHE A 125 -12.35 -1.88 -60.92
CA PHE A 125 -12.76 -2.47 -62.19
C PHE A 125 -13.03 -1.35 -63.19
N THR A 126 -12.12 -1.10 -64.12
CA THR A 126 -12.45 -0.41 -65.37
C THR A 126 -12.78 -1.48 -66.40
N LYS A 127 -14.06 -1.79 -66.58
CA LYS A 127 -14.55 -2.46 -67.78
C LYS A 127 -15.25 -1.41 -68.64
N PHE A 128 -14.57 -1.01 -69.71
CA PHE A 128 -15.23 -0.39 -70.85
C PHE A 128 -16.18 -1.42 -71.46
N LEU A 129 -17.40 -0.98 -71.74
CA LEU A 129 -18.38 -1.72 -72.52
C LEU A 129 -18.04 -1.41 -73.99
N ASP A 130 -17.15 -2.20 -74.61
CA ASP A 130 -17.02 -2.21 -76.06
C ASP A 130 -18.21 -2.99 -76.62
N LEU A 131 -19.29 -2.26 -76.94
CA LEU A 131 -20.32 -2.73 -77.86
C LEU A 131 -19.77 -2.55 -79.27
N ASN A 132 -19.08 -3.56 -79.81
CA ASN A 132 -18.90 -3.79 -81.25
C ASN A 132 -18.24 -5.15 -81.51
N ALA A 133 -19.05 -6.18 -81.79
CA ALA A 133 -18.80 -7.27 -82.75
C ALA A 133 -19.98 -8.25 -82.74
#